data_AF-A0A429F0H2-F1
#
_entry.id   AF-A0A429F0H2-F1
#
_cell.length_a   1.000
_cell.length_b   1.000
_cell.length_c   1.000
_cell.angle_alpha   90.00
_cell.angle_beta   90.00
_cell.angle_gamma   90.00
#
_symmetry.space_group_name_H-M   'P 1'
#
loop_
_entity.id
_entity.type
_entity.pdbx_description
1 polymer ?
#
loop_
_entity_poly.entity_id
_entity_poly.type
_entity_poly.pdbx_seq_one_letter_code
_entity_poly.pdbx_strand_id
1 'polypeptide(L)'
;MSEQRTITAKTIGTPQGGLFDNPWPPDFPAVGQRVAIFVYEVTKVDGETTGDIRTFHVGPAETASSGAIGAEYELPQGVAVAWRGCGTGTVVRVSDSTQRERTCEVTPEDAGLL
;
A
#
# COMPACT_ATOMS: atom_id res chain seq x y z
N MET A 1 18.04 -7.71 -18.72
CA MET A 1 17.96 -7.74 -17.24
C MET A 1 16.94 -6.69 -16.86
N SER A 2 15.73 -7.10 -16.48
CA SER A 2 14.71 -6.14 -16.02
C SER A 2 15.20 -5.54 -14.72
N GLU A 3 15.39 -4.22 -14.68
CA GLU A 3 15.68 -3.52 -13.44
C GLU A 3 14.54 -3.83 -12.46
N GLN A 4 14.85 -4.51 -11.34
CA GLN A 4 13.88 -4.72 -10.26
C GLN A 4 13.56 -3.35 -9.67
N ARG A 5 12.48 -2.74 -10.15
CA ARG A 5 11.99 -1.46 -9.66
C ARG A 5 11.40 -1.68 -8.27
N THR A 6 11.86 -0.89 -7.30
CA THR A 6 11.34 -0.89 -5.95
C THR A 6 10.25 0.17 -5.81
N ILE A 7 9.26 -0.09 -4.96
CA ILE A 7 8.25 0.89 -4.53
C ILE A 7 8.50 1.28 -3.09
N THR A 8 8.24 2.54 -2.74
CA THR A 8 8.14 2.97 -1.35
C THR A 8 6.70 2.83 -0.88
N ALA A 9 6.48 2.04 0.17
CA ALA A 9 5.17 1.77 0.73
C ALA A 9 5.12 2.12 2.21
N LYS A 10 3.95 2.56 2.68
CA LYS A 10 3.68 2.77 4.11
C LYS A 10 3.46 1.42 4.79
N THR A 11 3.97 1.28 6.01
CA THR A 11 3.73 0.06 6.82
C THR A 11 2.40 0.12 7.58
N ILE A 12 1.77 1.29 7.64
CA ILE A 12 0.42 1.46 8.17
C ILE A 12 -0.57 1.56 7.03
N GLY A 13 -1.84 1.29 7.33
CA GLY A 13 -2.94 1.37 6.38
C GLY A 13 -3.20 0.04 5.69
N THR A 14 -4.37 -0.53 5.90
CA THR A 14 -4.82 -1.70 5.14
C THR A 14 -6.29 -1.54 4.73
N PRO A 15 -6.73 -2.25 3.68
CA PRO A 15 -8.15 -2.28 3.34
C PRO A 15 -9.05 -2.78 4.48
N GLN A 16 -8.56 -3.69 5.34
CA GLN A 16 -9.35 -4.23 6.46
C GLN A 16 -9.36 -3.32 7.70
N GLY A 17 -8.24 -2.65 7.99
CA GLY A 17 -8.06 -1.83 9.21
C GLY A 17 -8.27 -0.33 9.01
N GLY A 18 -8.28 0.16 7.76
CA GLY A 18 -8.30 1.58 7.44
C GLY A 18 -6.90 2.19 7.37
N LEU A 19 -6.79 3.47 6.99
CA LEU A 19 -5.53 4.13 6.58
C LEU A 19 -4.48 4.30 7.68
N PHE A 20 -4.92 4.32 8.94
CA PHE A 20 -4.06 4.59 10.10
C PHE A 20 -3.81 3.37 10.98
N ASP A 21 -4.44 2.24 10.65
CA ASP A 21 -4.24 1.00 11.40
C ASP A 21 -2.88 0.40 11.10
N ASN A 22 -2.22 -0.14 12.13
CA ASN A 22 -0.97 -0.84 11.99
C ASN A 22 -1.24 -2.35 12.06
N PRO A 23 -1.20 -3.08 10.94
CA PRO A 23 -1.50 -4.52 10.93
C PRO A 23 -0.34 -5.36 11.48
N TRP A 24 0.79 -4.74 11.82
CA TRP A 24 2.03 -5.43 12.14
C TRP A 24 2.25 -5.55 13.65
N PRO A 25 2.79 -6.69 14.10
CA PRO A 25 3.48 -6.75 15.37
C PRO A 25 4.70 -5.80 15.41
N PRO A 26 5.23 -5.49 16.61
CA PRO A 26 6.45 -4.70 16.74
C PRO A 26 7.60 -5.24 15.87
N ASP A 27 8.39 -4.34 15.29
CA ASP A 27 9.53 -4.62 14.40
C ASP A 27 9.18 -5.14 12.99
N PHE A 28 7.91 -5.45 12.70
CA PHE A 28 7.45 -5.88 11.38
C PHE A 28 6.87 -4.72 10.54
N PRO A 29 7.00 -4.75 9.20
CA PRO A 29 7.67 -5.77 8.41
C PRO A 29 9.20 -5.65 8.49
N ALA A 30 9.90 -6.77 8.34
CA ALA A 30 11.36 -6.87 8.35
C ALA A 30 11.92 -7.00 6.92
N VAL A 31 13.20 -6.67 6.74
CA VAL A 31 13.91 -6.89 5.46
C VAL A 31 13.91 -8.38 5.11
N GLY A 32 13.66 -8.71 3.84
CA GLY A 32 13.53 -10.06 3.31
C GLY A 32 12.15 -10.69 3.51
N GLN A 33 11.25 -10.00 4.22
CA GLN A 33 9.90 -10.52 4.45
C GLN A 33 9.02 -10.32 3.22
N ARG A 34 8.21 -11.34 2.94
CA ARG A 34 7.13 -11.26 1.96
C ARG A 34 5.94 -10.50 2.55
N VAL A 35 5.37 -9.58 1.79
CA VAL A 35 4.27 -8.70 2.21
C VAL A 35 3.20 -8.62 1.13
N ALA A 36 1.95 -8.37 1.52
CA ALA A 36 0.88 -7.99 0.61
C ALA A 36 1.05 -6.51 0.25
N ILE A 37 0.80 -6.16 -1.01
CA ILE A 37 0.87 -4.79 -1.52
C ILE A 37 -0.55 -4.31 -1.83
N PHE A 38 -0.88 -3.15 -1.27
CA PHE A 38 -2.13 -2.45 -1.52
C PHE A 38 -1.86 -1.05 -2.05
N VAL A 39 -2.77 -0.57 -2.88
CA VAL A 39 -2.79 0.81 -3.35
C VAL A 39 -4.04 1.47 -2.81
N TYR A 40 -3.84 2.60 -2.15
CA TYR A 40 -4.91 3.53 -1.82
C TYR A 40 -4.93 4.60 -2.90
N GLU A 41 -6.00 4.63 -3.67
CA GLU A 41 -6.19 5.55 -4.79
C GLU A 41 -7.20 6.62 -4.39
N VAL A 42 -6.85 7.88 -4.61
CA VAL A 42 -7.84 8.96 -4.65
C VAL A 42 -8.39 8.98 -6.06
N THR A 43 -9.68 8.68 -6.20
CA THR A 43 -10.36 8.55 -7.49
C THR A 43 -11.12 9.81 -7.87
N LYS A 44 -11.54 10.63 -6.88
CA LYS A 44 -12.18 11.94 -7.13
C LYS A 44 -11.80 12.97 -6.07
N VAL A 45 -11.79 14.25 -6.46
CA VAL A 45 -11.70 15.42 -5.57
C VAL A 45 -12.74 16.45 -6.03
N ASP A 46 -13.60 16.89 -5.13
CA ASP A 46 -14.69 17.84 -5.40
C ASP A 46 -15.59 17.43 -6.59
N GLY A 47 -15.80 16.12 -6.75
CA GLY A 47 -16.58 15.53 -7.84
C GLY A 47 -15.84 15.34 -9.16
N GLU A 48 -14.61 15.85 -9.29
CA GLU A 48 -13.76 15.66 -10.47
C GLU A 48 -12.94 14.38 -10.34
N THR A 49 -12.94 13.56 -11.38
CA THR A 49 -12.17 12.29 -11.40
C THR A 49 -10.67 12.57 -11.50
N THR A 50 -9.90 11.95 -10.62
CA THR A 50 -8.44 11.98 -10.61
C THR A 50 -7.90 10.54 -10.55
N GLY A 51 -6.83 10.25 -11.28
CA GLY A 51 -6.20 8.91 -11.32
C GLY A 51 -4.74 8.90 -10.87
N ASP A 52 -4.16 10.08 -10.59
CA ASP A 52 -2.72 10.22 -10.45
C ASP A 52 -2.25 10.26 -8.99
N ILE A 53 -3.21 10.25 -8.04
CA ILE A 53 -2.92 10.33 -6.61
C ILE A 53 -3.09 8.94 -6.00
N ARG A 54 -1.98 8.27 -5.75
CA ARG A 54 -1.95 6.95 -5.13
C ARG A 54 -0.86 6.83 -4.08
N THR A 55 -1.14 6.09 -3.01
CA THR A 55 -0.15 5.69 -2.01
C THR A 55 -0.08 4.18 -1.91
N PHE A 56 1.12 3.63 -1.81
CA PHE A 56 1.33 2.21 -1.59
C PHE A 56 1.36 1.91 -0.09
N HIS A 57 0.74 0.80 0.27
CA HIS A 57 0.65 0.29 1.64
C HIS A 57 0.99 -1.19 1.66
N VAL A 58 1.55 -1.66 2.77
CA VAL A 58 1.84 -3.08 2.96
C VAL A 58 1.13 -3.66 4.16
N GLY A 59 0.66 -4.89 4.01
CA GLY A 59 0.10 -5.70 5.08
C GLY A 59 0.69 -7.12 5.08
N PRO A 60 0.29 -7.96 6.06
CA PRO A 60 0.73 -9.35 6.14
C PRO A 60 0.48 -10.09 4.82
N ALA A 61 1.42 -10.93 4.37
CA ALA A 61 1.35 -11.56 3.04
C ALA A 61 0.10 -12.42 2.82
N GLU A 62 -0.45 -12.99 3.90
CA GLU A 62 -1.71 -13.74 3.91
C GLU A 62 -2.93 -12.90 3.51
N THR A 63 -2.83 -11.58 3.55
CA THR A 63 -3.90 -10.64 3.14
C THR A 63 -3.83 -10.26 1.67
N ALA A 64 -2.88 -10.82 0.91
CA ALA A 64 -2.67 -10.49 -0.49
C ALA A 64 -3.92 -10.74 -1.33
N SER A 65 -4.20 -9.79 -2.21
CA SER A 65 -5.30 -9.85 -3.16
C SER A 65 -4.92 -9.08 -4.42
N SER A 66 -5.67 -9.27 -5.51
CA SER A 66 -5.44 -8.63 -6.79
C SER A 66 -6.72 -7.98 -7.30
N GLY A 67 -6.63 -6.75 -7.80
CA GLY A 67 -7.78 -6.00 -8.32
C GLY A 67 -8.47 -5.12 -7.28
N ALA A 68 -9.70 -4.71 -7.55
CA ALA A 68 -10.45 -3.82 -6.66
C ALA A 68 -10.77 -4.50 -5.32
N ILE A 69 -10.55 -3.79 -4.22
CA ILE A 69 -10.90 -4.23 -2.86
C ILE A 69 -12.05 -3.37 -2.34
N GLY A 70 -13.25 -3.96 -2.33
CA GLY A 70 -14.45 -3.26 -1.92
C GLY A 70 -14.94 -2.23 -2.96
N ALA A 71 -15.90 -1.42 -2.54
CA ALA A 71 -16.41 -0.31 -3.34
C ALA A 71 -15.63 0.98 -3.06
N GLU A 72 -15.63 1.88 -4.03
CA GLU A 72 -15.24 3.28 -3.81
C GLU A 72 -16.13 3.89 -2.71
N TYR A 73 -15.54 4.71 -1.85
CA TYR A 73 -16.28 5.41 -0.80
C TYR A 73 -15.85 6.88 -0.70
N GLU A 74 -16.80 7.71 -0.30
CA GLU A 74 -16.61 9.16 -0.18
C GLU A 74 -16.21 9.54 1.24
N LEU A 75 -15.22 10.42 1.34
CA LEU A 75 -14.80 11.06 2.57
C LEU A 75 -15.54 12.40 2.71
N PRO A 76 -15.77 12.87 3.96
CA PRO A 76 -16.51 14.12 4.22
C PRO A 76 -15.92 15.38 3.54
N GLN A 77 -14.68 15.32 3.09
CA GLN A 77 -13.95 16.42 2.44
C GLN A 77 -14.19 16.47 0.93
N GLY A 78 -15.18 15.75 0.38
CA GLY A 78 -15.45 15.73 -1.06
C GLY A 78 -14.47 14.87 -1.86
N VAL A 79 -13.76 13.96 -1.18
CA VAL A 79 -12.75 13.08 -1.79
C VAL A 79 -13.31 11.67 -1.90
N ALA A 80 -13.26 11.07 -3.09
CA ALA A 80 -13.58 9.65 -3.27
C ALA A 80 -12.29 8.83 -3.33
N VAL A 81 -12.32 7.66 -2.70
CA VAL A 81 -11.16 6.80 -2.56
C VAL A 81 -11.51 5.34 -2.80
N ALA A 82 -10.54 4.57 -3.25
CA ALA A 82 -10.66 3.14 -3.46
C ALA A 82 -9.38 2.41 -3.05
N TRP A 83 -9.52 1.15 -2.65
CA TRP A 83 -8.41 0.25 -2.42
C TRP A 83 -8.25 -0.72 -3.58
N ARG A 84 -7.00 -1.00 -3.96
CA ARG A 84 -6.66 -2.07 -4.89
C ARG A 84 -5.59 -2.99 -4.32
N GLY A 85 -5.81 -4.28 -4.48
CA GLY A 85 -4.82 -5.31 -4.20
C GLY A 85 -3.89 -5.47 -5.39
N CYS A 86 -2.60 -5.57 -5.10
CA CYS A 86 -1.57 -5.70 -6.11
C CYS A 86 -0.75 -6.99 -5.96
N GLY A 87 -1.23 -7.94 -5.17
CA GLY A 87 -0.52 -9.18 -4.88
C GLY A 87 0.57 -8.98 -3.82
N THR A 88 1.74 -9.55 -4.06
CA THR A 88 2.83 -9.68 -3.08
C THR A 88 4.13 -9.06 -3.54
N GLY A 89 5.00 -8.75 -2.58
CA GLY A 89 6.38 -8.34 -2.82
C GLY A 89 7.29 -8.69 -1.65
N THR A 90 8.58 -8.44 -1.82
CA THR A 90 9.59 -8.66 -0.79
C THR A 90 10.17 -7.33 -0.32
N VAL A 91 10.21 -7.13 0.99
CA VAL A 91 10.82 -5.93 1.59
C VAL A 91 12.33 -5.98 1.41
N VAL A 92 12.91 -4.92 0.85
CA VAL A 92 14.37 -4.80 0.64
C VAL A 92 15.01 -3.76 1.55
N ARG A 93 14.22 -2.80 2.05
CA ARG A 93 14.66 -1.80 3.04
C ARG A 93 13.49 -1.40 3.91
N VAL A 94 13.77 -1.07 5.17
CA VAL A 94 12.80 -0.48 6.07
C VAL A 94 13.36 0.86 6.56
N SER A 95 12.52 1.90 6.59
CA SER A 95 12.91 3.19 7.14
C SER A 95 13.13 3.07 8.65
N ASP A 96 14.00 3.94 9.17
CA ASP A 96 14.31 3.97 10.59
C ASP A 96 13.06 4.25 11.45
N SER A 97 12.97 3.59 12.60
CA SER A 97 11.78 3.58 13.47
C SER A 97 11.51 4.91 14.19
N THR A 98 12.41 5.89 14.04
CA THR A 98 12.27 7.23 14.63
C THR A 98 11.29 8.13 13.89
N GLN A 99 10.79 7.73 12.72
CA GLN A 99 9.77 8.47 11.97
C GLN A 99 8.35 8.07 12.42
N ARG A 100 7.45 9.06 12.59
CA ARG A 100 6.03 8.84 12.94
C ARG A 100 5.28 7.95 11.95
N GLU A 101 5.71 7.95 10.69
CA GLU A 101 5.19 7.08 9.63
C GLU A 101 6.34 6.21 9.12
N ARG A 102 6.36 4.95 9.54
CA ARG A 102 7.34 3.97 9.05
C ARG A 102 6.98 3.58 7.61
N THR A 103 7.99 3.56 6.75
CA THR A 103 7.88 3.14 5.35
C THR A 103 8.86 2.01 5.07
N CYS A 104 8.65 1.29 3.97
CA CYS A 104 9.58 0.30 3.48
C CYS A 104 9.71 0.37 1.96
N GLU A 105 10.86 -0.05 1.46
CA GLU A 105 11.05 -0.33 0.04
C GLU A 105 10.72 -1.79 -0.22
N VAL A 106 9.88 -2.03 -1.22
CA VAL A 106 9.42 -3.37 -1.60
C VAL A 106 9.75 -3.60 -3.06
N THR A 107 10.28 -4.78 -3.37
CA THR A 107 10.34 -5.28 -4.74
C THR A 107 9.09 -6.11 -5.01
N PRO A 108 8.16 -5.64 -5.87
CA PRO A 108 6.97 -6.41 -6.19
C PRO A 108 7.33 -7.69 -6.96
N GLU A 109 6.57 -8.76 -6.74
CA GLU A 109 6.72 -10.01 -7.51
C GLU A 109 6.14 -9.87 -8.93
N ASP A 110 5.14 -9.02 -9.11
CA ASP A 110 4.57 -8.67 -10.41
C ASP A 110 5.10 -7.31 -10.88
N ALA A 111 5.74 -7.27 -12.06
CA ALA A 111 6.27 -6.04 -12.64
C ALA A 111 5.19 -5.12 -13.23
N GLY A 112 3.96 -5.61 -13.47
CA GLY A 112 2.84 -4.82 -13.99
C GLY A 112 2.29 -3.77 -13.03
N LEU A 113 2.81 -3.75 -11.81
CA LEU A 113 2.47 -2.85 -10.71
C LEU A 113 3.08 -1.45 -10.84
N LEU A 114 4.12 -1.32 -11.66
CA LEU A 114 4.99 -0.15 -11.81
C LEU A 114 4.77 0.56 -13.15
#